data_AF-W7Z1I2-F1
#
_entry.id   AF-W7Z1I2-F1
#
_cell.length_a   1.000
_cell.length_b   1.000
_cell.length_c   1.000
_cell.angle_alpha   90.00
_cell.angle_beta   90.00
_cell.angle_gamma   90.00
#
_symmetry.space_group_name_H-M   'P 1'
#
loop_
_entity.id
_entity.type
_entity.pdbx_description
1 polymer ?
#
loop_
_entity_poly.entity_id
_entity_poly.type
_entity_poly.pdbx_seq_one_letter_code
_entity_poly.pdbx_strand_id
1 'polypeptide(L)'
;MDSHTSELWQQILSIIHTKLSKPSYDTWFKATKALQLSDHSIVISAPTTFAVEWLESRYTKLVSSTIYEVMGKQVDVKFVIEENKPAEFVPQQPAPQPQVTHEEALTHMLNPKYTFDTFVIGSGNRFAHAASLAVAEAPAKAYNPLFLYGGVGLGKTHLMHAIGHYILEHNPASRVVYISSEKFTNEFINSIRDNRAESFRNKYRNVDILLIDDIQFLAGKESTQEEFFHTFNALHEEQKQIIISSDRPPKEIPTLEDRLRSRFEWGLITDIQPPDLETRIAILRKKARAENLDIPNEAMMYIANQIDTNIRELEAR
;
A
#
# COMPACT_ATOMS: atom_id res chain seq x y z
N MET A 1 25.39 30.15 -10.83
CA MET A 1 26.23 30.42 -9.64
C MET A 1 26.33 29.17 -8.75
N ASP A 2 26.19 27.93 -9.25
CA ASP A 2 25.47 26.92 -8.43
C ASP A 2 26.13 25.53 -8.25
N SER A 3 27.42 25.31 -8.56
CA SER A 3 28.04 23.98 -8.31
C SER A 3 28.18 23.69 -6.81
N HIS A 4 28.55 24.69 -6.01
CA HIS A 4 28.68 24.53 -4.55
C HIS A 4 27.35 24.19 -3.86
N THR A 5 26.25 24.85 -4.27
CA THR A 5 24.90 24.59 -3.74
C THR A 5 24.41 23.19 -4.10
N SER A 6 24.67 22.74 -5.33
CA SER A 6 24.29 21.41 -5.79
C SER A 6 25.08 20.31 -5.08
N GLU A 7 26.39 20.49 -4.93
CA GLU A 7 27.28 19.55 -4.23
C GLU A 7 26.90 19.41 -2.75
N LEU A 8 26.64 20.53 -2.07
CA LEU A 8 26.24 20.53 -0.66
C LEU A 8 24.86 19.88 -0.46
N TRP A 9 23.93 20.09 -1.40
CA TRP A 9 22.64 19.38 -1.37
C TRP A 9 22.77 17.88 -1.61
N GLN A 10 23.64 17.44 -2.51
CA GLN A 10 23.93 16.02 -2.69
C GLN A 10 24.52 15.38 -1.43
N GLN A 11 25.37 16.11 -0.70
CA GLN A 11 25.90 15.65 0.59
C GLN A 11 24.78 15.52 1.63
N ILE A 12 23.87 16.49 1.73
CA ILE A 12 22.70 16.41 2.61
C ILE A 12 21.80 15.23 2.23
N LEU A 13 21.53 15.02 0.94
CA LEU A 13 20.75 13.90 0.45
C LEU A 13 21.38 12.55 0.82
N SER A 14 22.71 12.43 0.78
CA SER A 14 23.40 11.20 1.19
C SER A 14 23.17 10.86 2.67
N ILE A 15 23.09 11.86 3.55
CA ILE A 15 22.82 11.68 4.98
C ILE A 15 21.33 11.41 5.22
N ILE A 16 20.43 12.06 4.48
CA ILE A 16 19.00 11.77 4.56
C ILE A 16 18.71 10.33 4.11
N HIS A 17 19.43 9.82 3.10
CA HIS A 17 19.30 8.44 2.63
C HIS A 17 19.67 7.40 3.70
N THR A 18 20.60 7.70 4.61
CA THR A 18 20.93 6.79 5.73
C THR A 18 19.93 6.87 6.89
N LYS A 19 19.20 7.99 7.00
CA LYS A 19 18.19 8.22 8.05
C LYS A 19 16.77 7.80 7.65
N LEU A 20 16.53 7.47 6.38
CA LEU A 20 15.23 7.08 5.84
C LEU A 20 15.25 5.70 5.20
N SER A 21 14.07 5.09 5.10
CA SER A 21 13.90 3.89 4.28
C SER A 21 14.07 4.23 2.79
N LYS A 22 14.62 3.29 2.00
CA LYS A 22 14.84 3.46 0.55
C LYS A 22 13.56 3.90 -0.20
N PRO A 23 12.36 3.33 0.04
CA PRO A 23 11.13 3.80 -0.60
C PRO A 23 10.76 5.25 -0.24
N SER A 24 10.94 5.66 1.02
CA SER A 24 10.66 7.04 1.45
C SER A 24 11.61 8.05 0.80
N TYR A 25 12.89 7.70 0.70
CA TYR A 25 13.88 8.55 0.02
C TYR A 25 13.59 8.65 -1.49
N ASP A 26 13.37 7.52 -2.15
CA ASP A 26 13.11 7.46 -3.59
C ASP A 26 11.87 8.26 -3.98
N THR A 27 10.84 8.26 -3.13
CA THR A 27 9.58 8.97 -3.37
C THR A 27 9.70 10.47 -3.14
N TRP A 28 10.36 10.92 -2.07
CA TRP A 28 10.27 12.31 -1.62
C TRP A 28 11.52 13.15 -1.87
N PHE A 29 12.69 12.54 -1.87
CA PHE A 29 13.98 13.26 -1.86
C PHE A 29 14.77 13.11 -3.15
N LYS A 30 14.65 11.97 -3.84
CA LYS A 30 15.44 11.67 -5.06
C LYS A 30 15.31 12.71 -6.17
N ALA A 31 14.12 13.29 -6.33
CA ALA A 31 13.84 14.29 -7.36
C ALA A 31 13.97 15.74 -6.87
N THR A 32 14.50 15.97 -5.66
CA THR A 32 14.65 17.34 -5.11
C THR A 32 15.97 17.98 -5.51
N LYS A 33 15.96 19.29 -5.70
CA LYS A 33 17.17 20.07 -5.99
C LYS A 33 17.21 21.32 -5.11
N ALA A 34 18.38 21.69 -4.59
CA ALA A 34 18.54 23.00 -3.97
C ALA A 34 18.63 24.06 -5.07
N LEU A 35 17.66 24.98 -5.11
CA LEU A 35 17.65 26.11 -6.04
C LEU A 35 18.48 27.28 -5.51
N GLN A 36 18.40 27.54 -4.20
CA GLN A 36 19.12 28.64 -3.55
C GLN A 36 19.56 28.23 -2.16
N LEU A 37 20.77 28.66 -1.78
CA LEU A 37 21.31 28.50 -0.44
C LEU A 37 21.92 29.83 0.00
N SER A 38 21.48 30.31 1.16
CA SER A 38 21.97 31.51 1.83
C SER A 38 22.32 31.18 3.28
N ASP A 39 22.97 32.10 3.98
CA ASP A 39 23.32 31.91 5.40
C ASP A 39 22.12 31.67 6.33
N HIS A 40 20.90 32.02 5.90
CA HIS A 40 19.69 31.96 6.73
C HIS A 40 18.57 31.10 6.15
N SER A 41 18.63 30.71 4.86
CA SER A 41 17.58 29.91 4.24
C SER A 41 18.07 29.06 3.06
N ILE A 42 17.42 27.91 2.88
CA ILE A 42 17.56 27.04 1.70
C ILE A 42 16.21 26.91 1.00
N VAL A 43 16.23 27.00 -0.34
CA VAL A 43 15.06 26.79 -1.20
C VAL A 43 15.26 25.50 -1.98
N ILE A 44 14.38 24.52 -1.75
CA ILE A 44 14.44 23.20 -2.35
C ILE A 44 13.28 23.04 -3.34
N SER A 45 13.58 22.75 -4.59
CA SER A 45 12.55 22.39 -5.56
C SER A 45 12.11 20.95 -5.38
N ALA A 46 10.81 20.73 -5.49
CA ALA A 46 10.21 19.41 -5.63
C ALA A 46 9.37 19.36 -6.92
N PRO A 47 9.20 18.17 -7.52
CA PRO A 47 8.58 18.04 -8.84
C PRO A 47 7.08 18.37 -8.85
N THR A 48 6.42 18.41 -7.69
CA THR A 48 4.97 18.66 -7.57
C THR A 48 4.66 19.48 -6.31
N THR A 49 3.56 20.23 -6.34
CA THR A 49 3.04 20.97 -5.17
C THR A 49 2.79 20.08 -3.97
N PHE A 50 2.35 18.84 -4.21
CA PHE A 50 2.14 17.87 -3.13
C PHE A 50 3.45 17.42 -2.48
N ALA A 51 4.50 17.21 -3.27
CA ALA A 51 5.82 16.93 -2.71
C ALA A 51 6.33 18.10 -1.85
N VAL A 52 6.07 19.34 -2.25
CA VAL A 52 6.34 20.56 -1.45
C VAL A 52 5.60 20.52 -0.12
N GLU A 53 4.28 20.37 -0.14
CA GLU A 53 3.43 20.33 1.08
C GLU A 53 3.82 19.18 2.03
N TRP A 54 4.15 18.01 1.47
CA TRP A 54 4.54 16.82 2.23
C TRP A 54 5.93 16.97 2.87
N LEU A 55 6.90 17.49 2.11
CA LEU A 55 8.23 17.80 2.62
C LEU A 55 8.16 18.88 3.72
N GLU A 56 7.33 19.90 3.53
CA GLU A 56 7.09 20.98 4.51
C GLU A 56 6.49 20.45 5.82
N SER A 57 5.44 19.63 5.73
CA SER A 57 4.73 19.13 6.91
C SER A 57 5.49 18.05 7.67
N ARG A 58 6.14 17.13 6.96
CA ARG A 58 6.69 15.91 7.58
C ARG A 58 8.21 15.92 7.74
N TYR A 59 8.93 16.59 6.85
CA TYR A 59 10.37 16.45 6.72
C TYR A 59 11.19 17.72 6.95
N THR A 60 10.56 18.89 7.10
CA THR A 60 11.25 20.15 7.46
C THR A 60 12.19 19.99 8.64
N LYS A 61 11.76 19.30 9.71
CA LYS A 61 12.62 19.07 10.90
C LYS A 61 13.82 18.17 10.59
N LEU A 62 13.64 17.15 9.75
CA LEU A 62 14.71 16.22 9.35
C LEU A 62 15.74 16.94 8.45
N VAL A 63 15.25 17.74 7.51
CA VAL A 63 16.10 18.50 6.59
C VAL A 63 16.86 19.58 7.36
N SER A 64 16.18 20.35 8.21
CA SER A 64 16.81 21.39 9.03
C SER A 64 17.85 20.82 10.00
N SER A 65 17.57 19.69 10.67
CA SER A 65 18.55 19.04 11.55
C SER A 65 19.76 18.47 10.80
N THR A 66 19.54 17.94 9.59
CA THR A 66 20.63 17.43 8.75
C THR A 66 21.49 18.57 8.18
N ILE A 67 20.89 19.71 7.83
CA ILE A 67 21.64 20.90 7.42
C ILE A 67 22.48 21.45 8.59
N TYR A 68 21.93 21.46 9.81
CA TYR A 68 22.69 21.87 11.01
C TYR A 68 23.91 20.97 11.26
N GLU A 69 23.77 19.66 11.04
CA GLU A 69 24.87 18.70 11.17
C GLU A 69 25.99 18.94 10.15
N VAL A 70 25.65 19.34 8.92
CA VAL A 70 26.61 19.57 7.83
C VAL A 70 27.23 20.97 7.89
N MET A 71 26.45 22.00 8.23
CA MET A 71 26.85 23.41 8.12
C MET A 71 27.07 24.09 9.48
N GLY A 72 26.66 23.47 10.59
CA GLY A 72 26.75 24.05 11.95
C GLY A 72 25.83 25.26 12.21
N LYS A 73 24.93 25.57 11.27
CA LYS A 73 24.02 26.72 11.32
C LYS A 73 22.57 26.28 11.13
N GLN A 74 21.66 26.95 11.82
CA GLN A 74 20.23 26.73 11.65
C GLN A 74 19.73 27.57 10.48
N VAL A 75 19.08 26.93 9.51
CA VAL A 75 18.53 27.59 8.33
C VAL A 75 17.04 27.30 8.19
N ASP A 76 16.31 28.28 7.66
CA ASP A 76 14.92 28.12 7.28
C ASP A 76 14.82 27.31 5.98
N VAL A 77 14.06 26.22 6.03
CA VAL A 77 13.86 25.32 4.89
C VAL A 77 12.56 25.70 4.21
N LYS A 78 12.63 26.06 2.92
CA LYS A 78 11.46 26.34 2.08
C LYS A 78 11.44 25.39 0.91
N PHE A 79 10.26 24.85 0.61
CA PHE A 79 10.07 23.99 -0.55
C PHE A 79 9.26 24.73 -1.61
N VAL A 80 9.63 24.58 -2.88
CA VAL A 80 8.97 25.23 -4.01
C VAL A 80 8.78 24.25 -5.17
N ILE A 81 7.86 24.54 -6.07
CA ILE A 81 7.62 23.70 -7.24
C ILE A 81 8.70 23.98 -8.28
N GLU A 82 9.21 22.95 -8.95
CA GLU A 82 10.08 23.10 -10.12
C GLU A 82 9.26 23.68 -11.29
N GLU A 83 9.33 25.00 -11.52
CA GLU A 83 8.74 25.63 -12.70
C GLU A 83 9.56 25.27 -13.95
N ASN A 84 9.00 24.47 -14.87
CA ASN A 84 9.58 24.27 -16.19
C ASN A 84 8.66 24.79 -17.30
N LYS A 85 9.22 25.64 -18.15
CA LYS A 85 8.63 26.26 -19.35
C LYS A 85 8.02 25.23 -20.33
N PRO A 86 7.03 25.64 -21.16
CA PRO A 86 6.37 24.75 -22.10
C PRO A 86 7.35 24.26 -23.17
N ALA A 87 7.40 22.94 -23.37
CA ALA A 87 8.27 22.29 -24.34
C ALA A 87 7.74 22.47 -25.78
N GLU A 88 8.58 23.05 -26.64
CA GLU A 88 8.38 23.07 -28.09
C GLU A 88 8.52 21.65 -28.67
N PHE A 89 7.55 21.27 -29.50
CA PHE A 89 7.57 20.07 -30.32
C PHE A 89 8.71 20.15 -31.35
N VAL A 90 9.62 19.18 -31.32
CA VAL A 90 10.49 18.87 -32.47
C VAL A 90 10.20 17.43 -32.91
N PRO A 91 9.78 17.19 -34.16
CA PRO A 91 9.47 15.84 -34.65
C PRO A 91 10.76 15.11 -35.04
N GLN A 92 10.95 13.90 -34.51
CA GLN A 92 11.93 12.95 -35.05
C GLN A 92 11.21 11.69 -35.53
N GLN A 93 11.53 11.32 -36.78
CA GLN A 93 11.05 10.14 -37.51
C GLN A 93 11.63 8.82 -36.97
N PRO A 94 11.04 7.66 -37.34
CA PRO A 94 10.99 6.47 -36.50
C PRO A 94 12.18 5.52 -36.69
N ALA A 95 12.63 4.92 -35.59
CA ALA A 95 13.47 3.71 -35.58
C ALA A 95 12.63 2.53 -35.03
N PRO A 96 12.91 1.28 -35.45
CA PRO A 96 11.93 0.20 -35.49
C PRO A 96 11.59 -0.37 -34.12
N GLN A 97 10.31 -0.70 -33.96
CA GLN A 97 9.71 -1.34 -32.80
C GLN A 97 10.36 -2.70 -32.48
N PRO A 98 10.53 -3.03 -31.20
CA PRO A 98 10.14 -4.33 -30.69
C PRO A 98 8.65 -4.27 -30.35
N GLN A 99 7.84 -5.05 -31.08
CA GLN A 99 6.49 -5.39 -30.64
C GLN A 99 6.58 -6.14 -29.32
N VAL A 100 6.20 -5.48 -28.23
CA VAL A 100 5.67 -6.12 -27.03
C VAL A 100 4.51 -5.27 -26.56
N THR A 101 3.30 -5.75 -26.86
CA THR A 101 2.09 -5.38 -26.17
C THR A 101 2.27 -5.67 -24.69
N HIS A 102 2.57 -4.65 -23.91
CA HIS A 102 2.34 -4.68 -22.48
C HIS A 102 1.54 -3.44 -22.09
N GLU A 103 0.28 -3.69 -21.76
CA GLU A 103 -0.51 -2.88 -20.83
C GLU A 103 0.21 -2.82 -19.47
N GLU A 104 1.35 -2.14 -19.40
CA GLU A 104 2.00 -1.71 -18.17
C GLU A 104 1.31 -0.39 -17.75
N ALA A 105 0.67 -0.20 -16.60
CA ALA A 105 0.70 -0.91 -15.34
C ALA A 105 -0.60 -0.64 -14.54
N LEU A 106 -1.61 -1.51 -14.69
CA LEU A 106 -2.74 -1.57 -13.75
C LEU A 106 -2.61 -2.69 -12.69
N THR A 107 -1.50 -3.44 -12.71
CA THR A 107 -1.10 -4.34 -11.62
C THR A 107 -0.53 -3.52 -10.46
N HIS A 108 -1.39 -3.02 -9.57
CA HIS A 108 -0.92 -2.61 -8.24
C HIS A 108 -0.44 -3.89 -7.54
N MET A 109 0.89 -4.03 -7.49
CA MET A 109 1.64 -5.27 -7.37
C MET A 109 1.20 -6.12 -6.17
N LEU A 110 0.59 -7.27 -6.45
CA LEU A 110 0.42 -8.32 -5.45
C LEU A 110 1.80 -8.78 -4.98
N ASN A 111 2.05 -8.73 -3.68
CA ASN A 111 3.26 -9.29 -3.08
C ASN A 111 3.38 -10.79 -3.42
N PRO A 112 4.42 -11.23 -4.16
CA PRO A 112 4.56 -12.61 -4.61
C PRO A 112 4.75 -13.62 -3.47
N LYS A 113 5.10 -13.16 -2.26
CA LYS A 113 5.26 -14.04 -1.09
C LYS A 113 3.93 -14.45 -0.46
N TYR A 114 2.83 -13.77 -0.76
CA TYR A 114 1.54 -13.95 -0.11
C TYR A 114 0.61 -14.82 -0.96
N THR A 115 0.84 -16.13 -0.98
CA THR A 115 0.03 -17.12 -1.70
C THR A 115 -0.68 -18.07 -0.73
N PHE A 116 -1.67 -18.83 -1.19
CA PHE A 116 -2.31 -19.85 -0.34
C PHE A 116 -1.28 -20.89 0.14
N ASP A 117 -0.36 -21.29 -0.72
CA ASP A 117 0.71 -22.24 -0.41
C ASP A 117 1.64 -21.76 0.70
N THR A 118 1.84 -20.44 0.86
CA THR A 118 2.68 -19.90 1.94
C THR A 118 1.89 -19.64 3.22
N PHE A 119 0.57 -19.60 3.18
CA PHE A 119 -0.27 -19.42 4.36
C PHE A 119 -0.29 -20.69 5.24
N VAL A 120 -0.28 -20.54 6.57
CA VAL A 120 -0.37 -21.67 7.52
C VAL A 120 -1.76 -21.71 8.13
N ILE A 121 -2.46 -22.81 7.90
CA ILE A 121 -3.83 -23.01 8.36
C ILE A 121 -3.81 -23.52 9.81
N GLY A 122 -4.53 -22.82 10.68
CA GLY A 122 -4.72 -23.16 12.09
C GLY A 122 -6.19 -23.07 12.48
N SER A 123 -6.52 -23.44 13.73
CA SER A 123 -7.89 -23.38 14.25
C SER A 123 -8.52 -21.98 14.10
N GLY A 124 -7.78 -20.92 14.43
CA GLY A 124 -8.23 -19.53 14.40
C GLY A 124 -8.33 -18.86 13.02
N ASN A 125 -7.90 -19.52 11.94
CA ASN A 125 -7.92 -18.94 10.59
C ASN A 125 -8.51 -19.87 9.52
N ARG A 126 -8.88 -21.10 9.89
CA ARG A 126 -9.37 -22.14 8.95
C ARG A 126 -10.59 -21.69 8.16
N PHE A 127 -11.55 -21.04 8.82
CA PHE A 127 -12.77 -20.58 8.15
C PHE A 127 -12.47 -19.44 7.18
N ALA A 128 -11.69 -18.43 7.59
CA ALA A 128 -11.25 -17.35 6.71
C ALA A 128 -10.47 -17.85 5.50
N HIS A 129 -9.59 -18.84 5.69
CA HIS A 129 -8.86 -19.49 4.60
C HIS A 129 -9.82 -20.20 3.62
N ALA A 130 -10.75 -21.01 4.13
CA ALA A 130 -11.72 -21.73 3.30
C ALA A 130 -12.63 -20.77 2.52
N ALA A 131 -13.09 -19.69 3.17
CA ALA A 131 -13.85 -18.62 2.54
C ALA A 131 -13.07 -17.92 1.42
N SER A 132 -11.80 -17.61 1.69
CA SER A 132 -10.88 -16.99 0.72
C SER A 132 -10.67 -17.90 -0.50
N LEU A 133 -10.47 -19.20 -0.29
CA LEU A 133 -10.32 -20.17 -1.37
C LEU A 133 -11.60 -20.28 -2.21
N ALA A 134 -12.77 -20.38 -1.57
CA ALA A 134 -14.06 -20.44 -2.28
C ALA A 134 -14.32 -19.19 -3.15
N VAL A 135 -13.93 -18.01 -2.65
CA VAL A 135 -14.02 -16.75 -3.40
C VAL A 135 -13.02 -16.70 -4.56
N ALA A 136 -11.82 -17.27 -4.38
CA ALA A 136 -10.82 -17.36 -5.44
C ALA A 136 -11.22 -18.35 -6.56
N GLU A 137 -11.83 -19.48 -6.20
CA GLU A 137 -12.32 -20.50 -7.15
C GLU A 137 -13.57 -20.04 -7.91
N ALA A 138 -14.47 -19.31 -7.26
CA ALA A 138 -15.71 -18.82 -7.86
C ALA A 138 -15.95 -17.33 -7.55
N PRO A 139 -15.16 -16.42 -8.15
CA PRO A 139 -15.30 -14.97 -7.94
C PRO A 139 -16.72 -14.49 -8.27
N ALA A 140 -17.24 -13.63 -7.39
CA ALA A 140 -18.57 -13.03 -7.36
C ALA A 140 -19.75 -14.00 -7.30
N LYS A 141 -19.51 -15.32 -7.27
CA LYS A 141 -20.55 -16.36 -7.21
C LYS A 141 -20.68 -16.99 -5.83
N ALA A 142 -19.56 -17.21 -5.15
CA ALA A 142 -19.57 -17.77 -3.79
C ALA A 142 -20.08 -16.73 -2.78
N TYR A 143 -19.33 -15.63 -2.62
CA TYR A 143 -19.64 -14.55 -1.69
C TYR A 143 -19.18 -13.21 -2.26
N ASN A 144 -20.04 -12.18 -2.22
CA ASN A 144 -19.67 -10.85 -2.67
C ASN A 144 -20.37 -9.75 -1.85
N PRO A 145 -19.64 -8.95 -1.06
CA PRO A 145 -18.19 -8.98 -0.84
C PRO A 145 -17.76 -10.10 0.10
N LEU A 146 -16.46 -10.36 0.13
CA LEU A 146 -15.78 -11.05 1.23
C LEU A 146 -15.16 -10.00 2.16
N PHE A 147 -15.53 -10.00 3.43
CA PHE A 147 -15.02 -9.11 4.45
C PHE A 147 -14.18 -9.88 5.47
N LEU A 148 -12.86 -9.66 5.44
CA LEU A 148 -11.89 -10.26 6.35
C LEU A 148 -11.58 -9.29 7.49
N TYR A 149 -11.74 -9.69 8.74
CA TYR A 149 -11.35 -8.85 9.88
C TYR A 149 -10.53 -9.59 10.93
N GLY A 150 -9.83 -8.83 11.77
CA GLY A 150 -8.99 -9.37 12.83
C GLY A 150 -7.88 -8.40 13.21
N GLY A 151 -7.19 -8.68 14.31
CA GLY A 151 -6.08 -7.87 14.81
C GLY A 151 -4.91 -7.68 13.81
N VAL A 152 -3.95 -6.86 14.22
CA VAL A 152 -2.76 -6.54 13.41
C VAL A 152 -1.92 -7.79 13.19
N GLY A 153 -1.50 -8.00 11.93
CA GLY A 153 -0.56 -9.08 11.59
C GLY A 153 -1.11 -10.50 11.74
N LEU A 154 -2.42 -10.69 11.64
CA LEU A 154 -3.04 -12.03 11.66
C LEU A 154 -3.17 -12.70 10.29
N GLY A 155 -2.73 -12.04 9.20
CA GLY A 155 -2.72 -12.63 7.85
C GLY A 155 -3.84 -12.16 6.92
N LYS A 156 -4.60 -11.10 7.27
CA LYS A 156 -5.64 -10.50 6.39
C LYS A 156 -5.11 -10.13 5.00
N THR A 157 -4.06 -9.30 4.95
CA THR A 157 -3.39 -8.90 3.70
C THR A 157 -2.83 -10.11 2.96
N HIS A 158 -2.35 -11.14 3.68
CA HIS A 158 -1.83 -12.36 3.04
C HIS A 158 -2.94 -13.09 2.29
N LEU A 159 -4.07 -13.39 2.95
CA LEU A 159 -5.21 -14.05 2.30
C LEU A 159 -5.76 -13.23 1.13
N MET A 160 -5.88 -11.90 1.29
CA MET A 160 -6.33 -11.01 0.22
C MET A 160 -5.44 -11.10 -1.02
N HIS A 161 -4.12 -11.09 -0.84
CA HIS A 161 -3.17 -11.27 -1.94
C HIS A 161 -3.22 -12.68 -2.53
N ALA A 162 -3.38 -13.71 -1.70
CA ALA A 162 -3.47 -15.09 -2.13
C ALA A 162 -4.67 -15.32 -3.07
N ILE A 163 -5.82 -14.70 -2.77
CA ILE A 163 -6.99 -14.68 -3.66
C ILE A 163 -6.61 -14.06 -5.01
N GLY A 164 -5.96 -12.90 -5.01
CA GLY A 164 -5.54 -12.22 -6.24
C GLY A 164 -4.59 -13.08 -7.09
N HIS A 165 -3.60 -13.72 -6.47
CA HIS A 165 -2.65 -14.60 -7.18
C HIS A 165 -3.35 -15.82 -7.77
N TYR A 166 -4.19 -16.50 -6.98
CA TYR A 166 -4.91 -17.68 -7.44
C TYR A 166 -5.78 -17.37 -8.67
N ILE A 167 -6.50 -16.23 -8.65
CA ILE A 167 -7.33 -15.80 -9.77
C ILE A 167 -6.49 -15.49 -11.00
N LEU A 168 -5.35 -14.80 -10.85
CA LEU A 168 -4.46 -14.49 -11.98
C LEU A 168 -3.78 -15.74 -12.56
N GLU A 169 -3.48 -16.75 -11.74
CA GLU A 169 -2.92 -18.02 -12.19
C GLU A 169 -3.92 -18.80 -13.06
N HIS A 170 -5.20 -18.79 -12.70
CA HIS A 170 -6.26 -19.52 -13.41
C HIS A 170 -6.90 -18.71 -14.55
N ASN A 171 -6.88 -17.37 -14.45
CA ASN A 171 -7.38 -16.47 -15.47
C ASN A 171 -6.48 -15.22 -15.58
N PRO A 172 -5.37 -15.30 -16.34
CA PRO A 172 -4.39 -14.22 -16.49
C PRO A 172 -4.95 -12.92 -17.10
N ALA A 173 -6.09 -12.99 -17.79
CA ALA A 173 -6.74 -11.82 -18.38
C ALA A 173 -7.57 -11.01 -17.37
N SER A 174 -7.74 -11.51 -16.14
CA SER A 174 -8.51 -10.83 -15.08
C SER A 174 -7.84 -9.53 -14.66
N ARG A 175 -8.63 -8.46 -14.56
CA ARG A 175 -8.14 -7.17 -14.05
C ARG A 175 -8.29 -7.12 -12.54
N VAL A 176 -7.21 -7.44 -11.85
CA VAL A 176 -7.13 -7.42 -10.38
C VAL A 176 -6.46 -6.13 -9.91
N VAL A 177 -7.16 -5.39 -9.04
CA VAL A 177 -6.61 -4.18 -8.41
C VAL A 177 -6.53 -4.37 -6.90
N TYR A 178 -5.31 -4.28 -6.36
CA TYR A 178 -5.06 -4.17 -4.93
C TYR A 178 -4.77 -2.74 -4.53
N ILE A 179 -5.40 -2.28 -3.45
CA ILE A 179 -5.21 -0.94 -2.92
C ILE A 179 -5.51 -0.86 -1.43
N SER A 180 -4.74 -0.06 -0.69
CA SER A 180 -5.11 0.31 0.68
C SER A 180 -6.12 1.45 0.68
N SER A 181 -6.99 1.51 1.69
CA SER A 181 -7.98 2.58 1.82
C SER A 181 -7.38 3.98 1.91
N GLU A 182 -6.18 4.10 2.48
CA GLU A 182 -5.40 5.34 2.48
C GLU A 182 -4.97 5.76 1.07
N LYS A 183 -4.46 4.82 0.26
CA LYS A 183 -4.07 5.10 -1.12
C LYS A 183 -5.29 5.43 -1.97
N PHE A 184 -6.41 4.74 -1.78
CA PHE A 184 -7.67 5.07 -2.44
C PHE A 184 -8.12 6.51 -2.12
N THR A 185 -8.06 6.88 -0.83
CA THR A 185 -8.33 8.27 -0.38
C THR A 185 -7.43 9.27 -1.11
N ASN A 186 -6.12 9.03 -1.10
CA ASN A 186 -5.15 9.97 -1.67
C ASN A 186 -5.34 10.11 -3.19
N GLU A 187 -5.56 8.99 -3.88
CA GLU A 187 -5.83 9.01 -5.31
C GLU A 187 -7.15 9.72 -5.65
N PHE A 188 -8.19 9.55 -4.82
CA PHE A 188 -9.45 10.27 -4.99
C PHE A 188 -9.23 11.78 -4.84
N ILE A 189 -8.60 12.22 -3.76
CA ILE A 189 -8.31 13.64 -3.50
C ILE A 189 -7.51 14.25 -4.67
N ASN A 190 -6.46 13.56 -5.14
CA ASN A 190 -5.66 14.02 -6.27
C ASN A 190 -6.47 14.08 -7.57
N SER A 191 -7.37 13.11 -7.80
CA SER A 191 -8.22 13.11 -8.99
C SER A 191 -9.19 14.31 -9.03
N ILE A 192 -9.68 14.76 -7.87
CA ILE A 192 -10.50 15.97 -7.79
C ILE A 192 -9.63 17.21 -8.05
N ARG A 193 -8.45 17.28 -7.42
CA ARG A 193 -7.49 18.39 -7.58
C ARG A 193 -7.08 18.58 -9.05
N ASP A 194 -6.78 17.50 -9.75
CA ASP A 194 -6.27 17.52 -11.12
C ASP A 194 -7.37 17.48 -12.20
N ASN A 195 -8.65 17.53 -11.80
CA ASN A 195 -9.81 17.38 -12.67
C ASN A 195 -9.79 16.07 -13.50
N ARG A 196 -9.36 14.97 -12.87
CA ARG A 196 -9.24 13.62 -13.44
C ARG A 196 -10.18 12.60 -12.78
N ALA A 197 -11.33 13.05 -12.27
CA ALA A 197 -12.30 12.20 -11.59
C ALA A 197 -12.77 11.01 -12.46
N GLU A 198 -12.91 11.22 -13.77
CA GLU A 198 -13.29 10.15 -14.71
C GLU A 198 -12.21 9.07 -14.80
N SER A 199 -10.93 9.45 -14.89
CA SER A 199 -9.83 8.50 -14.91
C SER A 199 -9.75 7.68 -13.61
N PHE A 200 -10.00 8.32 -12.46
CA PHE A 200 -10.09 7.63 -11.17
C PHE A 200 -11.22 6.59 -11.19
N ARG A 201 -12.43 6.98 -11.63
CA ARG A 201 -13.57 6.06 -11.73
C ARG A 201 -13.28 4.90 -12.67
N ASN A 202 -12.72 5.17 -13.85
CA ASN A 202 -12.36 4.13 -14.81
C ASN A 202 -11.34 3.15 -14.22
N LYS A 203 -10.36 3.64 -13.45
CA LYS A 203 -9.36 2.78 -12.80
C LYS A 203 -9.97 1.80 -11.79
N TYR A 204 -10.96 2.22 -11.01
CA TYR A 204 -11.52 1.39 -9.92
C TYR A 204 -12.83 0.70 -10.25
N ARG A 205 -13.57 1.16 -11.27
CA ARG A 205 -14.85 0.57 -11.68
C ARG A 205 -14.70 -0.37 -12.89
N ASN A 206 -13.62 -0.25 -13.67
CA ASN A 206 -13.36 -1.13 -14.81
C ASN A 206 -12.41 -2.28 -14.42
N VAL A 207 -12.73 -2.99 -13.35
CA VAL A 207 -11.93 -4.12 -12.83
C VAL A 207 -12.82 -5.35 -12.68
N ASP A 208 -12.20 -6.52 -12.63
CA ASP A 208 -12.92 -7.77 -12.38
C ASP A 208 -12.86 -8.16 -10.90
N ILE A 209 -11.80 -7.74 -10.22
CA ILE A 209 -11.57 -7.95 -8.79
C ILE A 209 -11.02 -6.67 -8.16
N LEU A 210 -11.69 -6.17 -7.12
CA LEU A 210 -11.19 -5.09 -6.26
C LEU A 210 -10.84 -5.63 -4.87
N LEU A 211 -9.56 -5.50 -4.51
CA LEU A 211 -9.01 -5.86 -3.20
C LEU A 211 -8.71 -4.57 -2.42
N ILE A 212 -9.52 -4.25 -1.41
CA ILE A 212 -9.36 -3.07 -0.56
C ILE A 212 -8.85 -3.47 0.83
N ASP A 213 -7.61 -3.07 1.14
CA ASP A 213 -6.98 -3.32 2.44
C ASP A 213 -7.30 -2.19 3.43
N ASP A 214 -7.40 -2.56 4.71
CA ASP A 214 -7.55 -1.68 5.86
C ASP A 214 -8.67 -0.63 5.72
N ILE A 215 -9.90 -1.08 5.47
CA ILE A 215 -11.11 -0.24 5.27
C ILE A 215 -11.42 0.71 6.44
N GLN A 216 -10.93 0.40 7.64
CA GLN A 216 -11.06 1.27 8.81
C GLN A 216 -10.48 2.67 8.57
N PHE A 217 -9.51 2.83 7.66
CA PHE A 217 -8.94 4.14 7.33
C PHE A 217 -9.84 5.05 6.48
N LEU A 218 -11.04 4.59 6.08
CA LEU A 218 -12.09 5.46 5.53
C LEU A 218 -12.91 6.17 6.61
N ALA A 219 -12.81 5.73 7.87
CA ALA A 219 -13.50 6.36 9.00
C ALA A 219 -13.21 7.87 9.05
N GLY A 220 -14.27 8.67 9.15
CA GLY A 220 -14.20 10.13 9.22
C GLY A 220 -13.87 10.85 7.90
N LYS A 221 -13.73 10.13 6.78
CA LYS A 221 -13.49 10.70 5.44
C LYS A 221 -14.74 10.65 4.57
N GLU A 222 -15.74 11.45 4.92
CA GLU A 222 -17.09 11.43 4.31
C GLU A 222 -17.08 11.40 2.77
N SER A 223 -16.40 12.35 2.10
CA SER A 223 -16.34 12.38 0.63
C SER A 223 -15.68 11.13 0.03
N THR A 224 -14.71 10.52 0.72
CA THR A 224 -14.08 9.28 0.25
C THR A 224 -14.98 8.08 0.50
N GLN A 225 -15.71 8.04 1.61
CA GLN A 225 -16.72 7.02 1.87
C GLN A 225 -17.82 7.05 0.80
N GLU A 226 -18.27 8.24 0.41
CA GLU A 226 -19.25 8.41 -0.66
C GLU A 226 -18.74 7.90 -2.01
N GLU A 227 -17.54 8.29 -2.44
CA GLU A 227 -16.97 7.80 -3.71
C GLU A 227 -16.71 6.29 -3.67
N PHE A 228 -16.27 5.75 -2.53
CA PHE A 228 -16.12 4.31 -2.34
C PHE A 228 -17.47 3.60 -2.40
N PHE A 229 -18.53 4.15 -1.81
CA PHE A 229 -19.89 3.62 -1.89
C PHE A 229 -20.36 3.53 -3.35
N HIS A 230 -20.12 4.55 -4.17
CA HIS A 230 -20.46 4.51 -5.59
C HIS A 230 -19.63 3.49 -6.38
N THR A 231 -18.34 3.40 -6.09
CA THR A 231 -17.45 2.40 -6.70
C THR A 231 -17.89 0.98 -6.36
N PHE A 232 -18.20 0.74 -5.10
CA PHE A 232 -18.70 -0.53 -4.59
C PHE A 232 -20.01 -0.95 -5.28
N ASN A 233 -20.97 -0.01 -5.43
CA ASN A 233 -22.23 -0.28 -6.13
C ASN A 233 -22.00 -0.70 -7.57
N ALA A 234 -21.25 0.09 -8.33
CA ALA A 234 -21.01 -0.17 -9.75
C ALA A 234 -20.38 -1.55 -9.96
N LEU A 235 -19.38 -1.89 -9.14
CA LEU A 235 -18.74 -3.20 -9.20
C LEU A 235 -19.70 -4.34 -8.81
N HIS A 236 -20.49 -4.16 -7.76
CA HIS A 236 -21.40 -5.21 -7.30
C HIS A 236 -22.54 -5.48 -8.29
N GLU A 237 -23.14 -4.43 -8.85
CA GLU A 237 -24.19 -4.52 -9.88
C GLU A 237 -23.69 -5.26 -11.14
N GLU A 238 -22.42 -5.06 -11.50
CA GLU A 238 -21.75 -5.75 -12.61
C GLU A 238 -21.19 -7.14 -12.22
N GLN A 239 -21.50 -7.65 -11.03
CA GLN A 239 -21.01 -8.92 -10.51
C GLN A 239 -19.48 -9.02 -10.51
N LYS A 240 -18.79 -7.91 -10.25
CA LYS A 240 -17.35 -7.87 -10.01
C LYS A 240 -17.06 -8.24 -8.56
N GLN A 241 -15.97 -8.96 -8.32
CA GLN A 241 -15.65 -9.46 -7.00
C GLN A 241 -15.02 -8.35 -6.13
N ILE A 242 -15.51 -8.18 -4.91
CA ILE A 242 -14.98 -7.22 -3.94
C ILE A 242 -14.47 -7.98 -2.70
N ILE A 243 -13.21 -7.78 -2.32
CA ILE A 243 -12.63 -8.28 -1.06
C ILE A 243 -12.23 -7.06 -0.24
N ILE A 244 -12.60 -7.07 1.03
CA ILE A 244 -12.32 -5.99 1.97
C ILE A 244 -11.61 -6.58 3.19
N SER A 245 -10.58 -5.88 3.69
CA SER A 245 -10.00 -6.20 5.00
C SER A 245 -10.25 -5.08 6.01
N SER A 246 -10.28 -5.44 7.30
CA SER A 246 -10.42 -4.50 8.41
C SER A 246 -9.70 -4.97 9.67
N ASP A 247 -9.33 -4.05 10.56
CA ASP A 247 -8.87 -4.41 11.91
C ASP A 247 -10.01 -4.83 12.86
N ARG A 248 -11.26 -4.55 12.49
CA ARG A 248 -12.47 -4.75 13.31
C ARG A 248 -13.71 -5.03 12.44
N PRO A 249 -14.79 -5.61 12.99
CA PRO A 249 -16.01 -5.86 12.22
C PRO A 249 -16.70 -4.55 11.77
N PRO A 250 -17.57 -4.58 10.74
CA PRO A 250 -18.20 -3.37 10.19
C PRO A 250 -18.91 -2.49 11.22
N LYS A 251 -19.58 -3.08 12.21
CA LYS A 251 -20.29 -2.36 13.28
C LYS A 251 -19.38 -1.57 14.22
N GLU A 252 -18.11 -1.96 14.31
CA GLU A 252 -17.13 -1.36 15.22
C GLU A 252 -16.25 -0.30 14.55
N ILE A 253 -16.37 -0.10 13.23
CA ILE A 253 -15.67 0.96 12.52
C ILE A 253 -16.28 2.31 12.92
N PRO A 254 -15.56 3.21 13.61
CA PRO A 254 -16.09 4.51 13.99
C PRO A 254 -16.43 5.32 12.75
N THR A 255 -17.47 6.16 12.81
CA THR A 255 -17.81 7.16 11.77
C THR A 255 -17.92 6.62 10.33
N LEU A 256 -18.11 5.31 10.18
CA LEU A 256 -18.47 4.67 8.92
C LEU A 256 -19.98 4.80 8.70
N GLU A 257 -20.38 5.26 7.52
CA GLU A 257 -21.79 5.44 7.16
C GLU A 257 -22.57 4.12 7.19
N ASP A 258 -23.81 4.16 7.66
CA ASP A 258 -24.68 2.98 7.80
C ASP A 258 -24.93 2.26 6.46
N ARG A 259 -24.98 3.03 5.37
CA ARG A 259 -25.11 2.46 4.02
C ARG A 259 -23.90 1.63 3.63
N LEU A 260 -22.68 2.00 4.02
CA LEU A 260 -21.49 1.18 3.77
C LEU A 260 -21.49 -0.05 4.68
N ARG A 261 -21.85 0.10 5.97
CA ARG A 261 -21.97 -1.04 6.89
C ARG A 261 -22.90 -2.12 6.37
N SER A 262 -24.10 -1.71 5.92
CA SER A 262 -25.10 -2.62 5.36
C SER A 262 -24.55 -3.40 4.15
N ARG A 263 -23.68 -2.76 3.37
CA ARG A 263 -23.01 -3.35 2.20
C ARG A 263 -21.77 -4.16 2.53
N PHE A 264 -21.27 -4.10 3.74
CA PHE A 264 -20.27 -5.05 4.20
C PHE A 264 -20.96 -6.29 4.78
N GLU A 265 -22.13 -6.09 5.42
CA GLU A 265 -22.91 -7.15 6.10
C GLU A 265 -23.74 -8.06 5.19
N TRP A 266 -24.11 -7.62 3.99
CA TRP A 266 -24.83 -8.48 3.03
C TRP A 266 -23.98 -9.60 2.40
N GLY A 267 -22.65 -9.56 2.59
CA GLY A 267 -21.69 -10.54 2.06
C GLY A 267 -21.27 -11.55 3.13
N LEU A 268 -20.13 -12.20 2.90
CA LEU A 268 -19.53 -13.06 3.94
C LEU A 268 -18.58 -12.25 4.80
N ILE A 269 -18.84 -12.23 6.11
CA ILE A 269 -17.93 -11.68 7.11
C ILE A 269 -17.25 -12.85 7.83
N THR A 270 -15.92 -12.82 7.90
CA THR A 270 -15.14 -13.80 8.66
C THR A 270 -14.00 -13.13 9.40
N ASP A 271 -13.75 -13.62 10.61
CA ASP A 271 -12.64 -13.21 11.44
C ASP A 271 -11.40 -14.06 11.21
N ILE A 272 -10.26 -13.50 11.60
CA ILE A 272 -9.00 -14.19 11.77
C ILE A 272 -8.54 -13.96 13.20
N GLN A 273 -8.38 -15.05 13.95
CA GLN A 273 -7.98 -15.03 15.34
C GLN A 273 -6.48 -15.27 15.52
N PRO A 274 -5.90 -14.85 16.66
CA PRO A 274 -4.53 -15.20 17.00
C PRO A 274 -4.28 -16.71 16.91
N PRO A 275 -3.14 -17.15 16.34
CA PRO A 275 -2.84 -18.56 16.18
C PRO A 275 -2.55 -19.26 17.52
N ASP A 276 -3.01 -20.50 17.65
CA ASP A 276 -2.61 -21.38 18.76
C ASP A 276 -1.11 -21.75 18.68
N LEU A 277 -0.58 -22.32 19.76
CA LEU A 277 0.86 -22.66 19.87
C LEU A 277 1.32 -23.57 18.72
N GLU A 278 0.51 -24.56 18.35
CA GLU A 278 0.82 -25.48 17.25
C GLU A 278 0.95 -24.73 15.91
N THR A 279 -0.01 -23.85 15.63
CA THR A 279 -0.02 -23.01 14.43
C THR A 279 1.18 -22.06 14.42
N ARG A 280 1.55 -21.46 15.56
CA ARG A 280 2.74 -20.59 15.68
C ARG A 280 4.03 -21.35 15.38
N ILE A 281 4.20 -22.56 15.93
CA ILE A 281 5.35 -23.42 15.63
C ILE A 281 5.37 -23.77 14.13
N ALA A 282 4.22 -24.09 13.53
CA ALA A 282 4.12 -24.38 12.11
C ALA A 282 4.51 -23.18 11.23
N ILE A 283 4.10 -21.96 11.60
CA ILE A 283 4.52 -20.70 10.96
C ILE A 283 6.03 -20.54 11.03
N LEU A 284 6.62 -20.61 12.23
CA LEU A 284 8.07 -20.49 12.41
C LEU A 284 8.84 -21.53 11.60
N ARG A 285 8.38 -22.79 11.61
CA ARG A 285 9.00 -23.88 10.86
C ARG A 285 8.94 -23.63 9.35
N LYS A 286 7.83 -23.11 8.85
CA LYS A 286 7.67 -22.77 7.43
C LYS A 286 8.59 -21.62 7.04
N LYS A 287 8.70 -20.60 7.88
CA LYS A 287 9.63 -19.49 7.69
C LYS A 287 11.09 -19.94 7.69
N ALA A 288 11.49 -20.72 8.70
CA ALA A 288 12.86 -21.25 8.80
C ALA A 288 13.25 -22.05 7.56
N ARG A 289 12.34 -22.89 7.03
CA ARG A 289 12.57 -23.63 5.78
C ARG A 289 12.71 -22.70 4.58
N ALA A 290 11.88 -21.67 4.46
CA ALA A 290 11.97 -20.71 3.37
C ALA A 290 13.29 -19.91 3.38
N GLU A 291 13.88 -19.72 4.57
CA GLU A 291 15.15 -19.01 4.76
C GLU A 291 16.36 -19.95 4.87
N ASN A 292 16.17 -21.27 4.69
CA ASN A 292 17.20 -22.31 4.87
C ASN A 292 17.91 -22.25 6.23
N LEU A 293 17.15 -21.94 7.28
CA LEU A 293 17.63 -21.91 8.67
C LEU A 293 17.35 -23.26 9.35
N ASP A 294 18.40 -23.84 9.94
CA ASP A 294 18.27 -25.00 10.82
C ASP A 294 18.09 -24.52 12.27
N ILE A 295 16.84 -24.55 12.75
CA ILE A 295 16.47 -24.08 14.08
C ILE A 295 16.04 -25.29 14.92
N PRO A 296 16.70 -25.57 16.06
CA PRO A 296 16.27 -26.64 16.95
C PRO A 296 14.81 -26.48 17.41
N ASN A 297 14.09 -27.59 17.56
CA ASN A 297 12.68 -27.56 17.98
C ASN A 297 12.47 -26.85 19.32
N GLU A 298 13.43 -26.95 20.25
CA GLU A 298 13.38 -26.26 21.55
C GLU A 298 13.40 -24.73 21.38
N ALA A 299 14.21 -24.22 20.45
CA ALA A 299 14.24 -22.80 20.13
C ALA A 299 12.94 -22.34 19.47
N MET A 300 12.37 -23.14 18.54
CA MET A 300 11.05 -22.84 17.95
C MET A 300 9.95 -22.79 19.02
N MET A 301 9.92 -23.74 19.95
CA MET A 301 8.96 -23.74 21.06
C MET A 301 9.17 -22.53 21.98
N TYR A 302 10.42 -22.18 22.26
CA TYR A 302 10.73 -21.02 23.07
C TYR A 302 10.19 -19.73 22.44
N ILE A 303 10.50 -19.49 21.15
CA ILE A 303 10.01 -18.31 20.41
C ILE A 303 8.48 -18.29 20.37
N ALA A 304 7.84 -19.42 20.03
CA ALA A 304 6.39 -19.53 19.94
C ALA A 304 5.65 -19.34 21.27
N ASN A 305 6.32 -19.53 22.42
CA ASN A 305 5.75 -19.25 23.74
C ASN A 305 5.91 -17.79 24.18
N GLN A 306 6.84 -17.04 23.59
CA GLN A 306 7.07 -15.64 23.95
C GLN A 306 6.17 -14.66 23.18
N ILE A 307 5.66 -15.06 22.01
CA ILE A 307 4.86 -14.20 21.13
C ILE A 307 3.57 -14.94 20.78
N ASP A 308 2.43 -14.41 21.23
CA ASP A 308 1.10 -15.03 21.08
C ASP A 308 0.08 -14.14 20.34
N THR A 309 0.39 -12.86 20.09
CA THR A 309 -0.58 -11.90 19.55
C THR A 309 -0.44 -11.60 18.05
N ASN A 310 0.78 -11.53 17.51
CA ASN A 310 1.02 -10.99 16.16
C ASN A 310 2.03 -11.85 15.36
N ILE A 311 1.61 -12.34 14.19
CA ILE A 311 2.46 -13.19 13.34
C ILE A 311 3.64 -12.39 12.77
N ARG A 312 3.47 -11.09 12.46
CA ARG A 312 4.58 -10.26 11.98
C ARG A 312 5.69 -10.13 13.03
N GLU A 313 5.33 -10.05 14.31
CA GLU A 313 6.32 -10.02 15.39
C GLU A 313 6.96 -11.39 15.58
N LEU A 314 6.16 -12.45 15.52
CA LEU A 314 6.62 -13.84 15.59
C LEU A 314 7.66 -14.13 14.51
N GLU A 315 7.41 -13.67 13.28
CA GLU A 315 8.33 -13.83 12.17
C GLU A 315 9.55 -12.92 12.29
N ALA A 316 9.47 -11.73 12.91
CA ALA A 316 10.60 -10.81 12.98
C ALA A 316 11.73 -11.26 13.93
N ARG A 317 11.50 -12.29 14.76
CA ARG A 317 12.45 -12.84 15.72
C ARG A 317 13.02 -14.18 15.26
#